data_AF-A0A4Q1IEY1-F1
#
_entry.id   AF-A0A4Q1IEY1-F1
#
_cell.length_a   1.000
_cell.length_b   1.000
_cell.length_c   1.000
_cell.angle_alpha   90.00
_cell.angle_beta   90.00
_cell.angle_gamma   90.00
#
_symmetry.space_group_name_H-M   'P 1'
#
loop_
_entity.id
_entity.type
_entity.pdbx_description
1 polymer ?
#
loop_
_entity_poly.entity_id
_entity_poly.type
_entity_poly.pdbx_seq_one_letter_code
_entity_poly.pdbx_strand_id
1 'polypeptide(L)'
;MKHIYIKIVFLLAVILTVGACKEEDNLQPEGLWDLSVPSIVAPENNAKIVLDENNASELITFNWTPATSSLGYGVYYSVIIVDAENPDYENPLMEITAENGGKGLSASVSYEDLDTALSLAGFNANTDVNLMWAAVAKSLSKEEMGTGNLTVTRFENEIIPTQLFISGTATESGTDMAQAISLRRLNNSEGNPSNIYEMYTSLTAGNTFMFYSEQSLPAHKYGGAEDVLVKNGNPISVAENGEYRITVNLDNNTYSLLKIDRWNVKGSPIIGGWGSDEPLKYIGGGVWQATMDLVNTGGFLFRADVPNEGYWNYLLKRVVGTANEVIMESQAGDQGLSYEDIPSEVKGTMIVTLDLSSNAYTYSIEKDPNAAEPIETPETLYLFVNNTMIEEMTKDEDIFKNSNYLALQNGDVVTLNTASDGTGTSFTMFANIGATDSPNDVKVSVNSDLSAGSDAINVERDQAYSFSVDFANAKFTWSYYNIFLFHWDEVNQKWDDRDEFLLTYVHPYKFTTTASLKAGFDMKFFSPWDNDFGANNPSALTGTMTNHGGSNFRNITTDGSYNISIEITNDYASATYKFAK
;
A
#
# COMPACT_ATOMS: atom_id res chain seq x y z
N MET A 1 76.84 2.64 60.74
CA MET A 1 77.09 1.55 59.78
C MET A 1 76.24 0.29 60.00
N LYS A 2 75.80 -0.07 61.22
CA LYS A 2 74.96 -1.27 61.46
C LYS A 2 73.54 -1.25 60.84
N HIS A 3 72.92 -0.09 60.64
CA HIS A 3 71.55 0.01 60.08
C HIS A 3 71.48 0.01 58.55
N ILE A 4 72.60 0.15 57.85
CA ILE A 4 72.66 0.07 56.38
C ILE A 4 72.70 -1.39 55.93
N TYR A 5 73.46 -2.25 56.62
CA TYR A 5 73.51 -3.67 56.30
C TYR A 5 72.19 -4.41 56.53
N ILE A 6 71.40 -4.03 57.55
CA ILE A 6 70.07 -4.61 57.78
C ILE A 6 69.10 -4.22 56.65
N LYS A 7 69.16 -2.98 56.15
CA LYS A 7 68.32 -2.53 55.02
C LYS A 7 68.74 -3.16 53.69
N ILE A 8 70.03 -3.42 53.48
CA ILE A 8 70.53 -4.11 52.28
C ILE A 8 70.17 -5.60 52.32
N VAL A 9 70.22 -6.27 53.48
CA VAL A 9 69.81 -7.68 53.61
C VAL A 9 68.28 -7.82 53.46
N PHE A 10 67.48 -6.89 53.96
CA PHE A 10 66.02 -6.89 53.74
C PHE A 10 65.65 -6.58 52.29
N LEU A 11 66.37 -5.69 51.60
CA LEU A 11 66.14 -5.39 50.18
C LEU A 11 66.55 -6.58 49.29
N LEU A 12 67.64 -7.28 49.62
CA LEU A 12 68.05 -8.49 48.90
C LEU A 12 67.07 -9.67 49.11
N ALA A 13 66.49 -9.78 50.32
CA ALA A 13 65.49 -10.80 50.63
C ALA A 13 64.14 -10.54 49.92
N VAL A 14 63.76 -9.28 49.72
CA VAL A 14 62.55 -8.91 48.97
C VAL A 14 62.74 -9.05 47.46
N ILE A 15 63.96 -8.85 46.93
CA ILE A 15 64.25 -9.08 45.50
C ILE A 15 64.27 -10.58 45.16
N LEU A 16 64.58 -11.46 46.12
CA LEU A 16 64.56 -12.92 45.93
C LEU A 16 63.15 -13.54 45.96
N THR A 17 62.12 -12.84 46.46
CA THR A 17 60.74 -13.37 46.50
C THR A 17 59.87 -12.97 45.31
N VAL A 18 60.27 -11.97 44.52
CA VAL A 18 59.52 -11.54 43.30
C VAL A 18 59.96 -12.27 42.03
N GLY A 19 61.04 -13.06 42.09
CA GLY A 19 61.55 -13.86 40.95
C GLY A 19 61.09 -15.32 40.91
N ALA A 20 60.26 -15.76 41.87
CA ALA A 20 59.92 -17.18 42.07
C ALA A 20 58.43 -17.51 41.87
N CYS A 21 57.66 -16.63 41.21
CA CYS A 21 56.43 -17.03 40.52
C CYS A 21 56.70 -16.93 39.01
N LYS A 22 57.39 -17.94 38.46
CA LYS A 22 57.00 -18.40 37.13
C LYS A 22 55.75 -19.23 37.37
N GLU A 23 54.62 -18.85 36.78
CA GLU A 23 53.62 -19.87 36.47
C GLU A 23 54.39 -20.95 35.71
N GLU A 24 54.37 -22.18 36.22
CA GLU A 24 54.70 -23.30 35.36
C GLU A 24 53.63 -23.31 34.29
N ASP A 25 53.99 -22.75 33.15
CA ASP A 25 53.27 -22.90 31.90
C ASP A 25 53.30 -24.41 31.62
N ASN A 26 52.25 -25.12 32.05
CA ASN A 26 52.13 -26.58 31.91
C ASN A 26 51.94 -27.00 30.44
N LEU A 27 52.08 -26.07 29.50
CA LEU A 27 52.09 -26.27 28.08
C LEU A 27 53.53 -26.08 27.57
N GLN A 28 54.12 -27.17 27.08
CA GLN A 28 55.38 -27.10 26.35
C GLN A 28 55.20 -26.21 25.10
N PRO A 29 56.28 -25.57 24.60
CA PRO A 29 56.20 -24.68 23.45
C PRO A 29 55.50 -25.35 22.26
N GLU A 30 54.61 -24.59 21.61
CA GLU A 30 53.88 -25.01 20.41
C GLU A 30 54.84 -25.64 19.39
N GLY A 31 54.51 -26.85 18.91
CA GLY A 31 55.17 -27.46 17.74
C GLY A 31 55.95 -28.77 17.93
N LEU A 32 56.11 -29.31 19.16
CA LEU A 32 56.84 -30.57 19.41
C LEU A 32 55.94 -31.81 19.64
N TRP A 33 54.78 -31.86 18.99
CA TRP A 33 53.86 -32.99 19.06
C TRP A 33 53.06 -33.08 17.76
N ASP A 34 52.58 -34.26 17.40
CA ASP A 34 51.86 -34.50 16.14
C ASP A 34 50.42 -34.90 16.42
N LEU A 35 49.52 -34.50 15.53
CA LEU A 35 48.14 -34.99 15.48
C LEU A 35 48.05 -35.91 14.28
N SER A 36 47.52 -37.12 14.42
CA SER A 36 47.30 -38.00 13.27
C SER A 36 46.01 -37.64 12.53
N VAL A 37 45.97 -37.94 11.24
CA VAL A 37 44.79 -37.76 10.39
C VAL A 37 43.73 -38.82 10.75
N PRO A 38 42.46 -38.45 11.00
CA PRO A 38 41.39 -39.43 11.15
C PRO A 38 41.10 -40.11 9.81
N SER A 39 40.85 -41.43 9.81
CA SER A 39 40.47 -42.15 8.58
C SER A 39 38.96 -42.24 8.47
N ILE A 40 38.42 -41.91 7.31
CA ILE A 40 36.99 -42.02 7.02
C ILE A 40 36.55 -43.49 7.04
N VAL A 41 35.37 -43.76 7.62
CA VAL A 41 34.74 -45.09 7.72
C VAL A 41 33.40 -45.13 6.99
N ALA A 42 32.50 -44.19 7.28
CA ALA A 42 31.19 -44.12 6.64
C ALA A 42 30.74 -42.65 6.49
N PRO A 43 29.98 -42.26 5.45
CA PRO A 43 29.70 -43.05 4.25
C PRO A 43 30.98 -43.51 3.53
N GLU A 44 30.90 -44.61 2.80
CA GLU A 44 32.04 -45.08 1.99
C GLU A 44 32.45 -44.01 0.96
N ASN A 45 33.73 -43.98 0.59
CA ASN A 45 34.21 -43.00 -0.38
C ASN A 45 33.49 -43.15 -1.73
N ASN A 46 32.94 -42.05 -2.25
CA ASN A 46 32.07 -42.00 -3.43
C ASN A 46 30.71 -42.67 -3.25
N ALA A 47 30.21 -42.76 -2.01
CA ALA A 47 28.82 -43.16 -1.77
C ALA A 47 27.85 -42.23 -2.52
N LYS A 48 26.72 -42.80 -2.96
CA LYS A 48 25.60 -42.05 -3.50
C LYS A 48 24.42 -42.16 -2.54
N ILE A 49 23.91 -41.03 -2.06
CA ILE A 49 22.75 -40.95 -1.17
C ILE A 49 21.65 -40.19 -1.90
N VAL A 50 20.44 -40.72 -1.90
CA VAL A 50 19.25 -40.04 -2.42
C VAL A 50 18.43 -39.60 -1.22
N LEU A 51 18.21 -38.29 -1.08
CA LEU A 51 17.42 -37.74 0.01
C LEU A 51 15.94 -38.03 -0.28
N ASP A 52 15.24 -38.65 0.68
CA ASP A 52 13.81 -38.96 0.58
C ASP A 52 12.98 -37.92 1.33
N GLU A 53 12.23 -37.10 0.59
CA GLU A 53 11.38 -36.04 1.14
C GLU A 53 10.27 -36.57 2.06
N ASN A 54 9.83 -37.82 1.88
CA ASN A 54 8.83 -38.45 2.75
C ASN A 54 9.42 -38.94 4.08
N ASN A 55 10.74 -38.98 4.17
CA ASN A 55 11.51 -39.38 5.34
C ASN A 55 12.56 -38.30 5.70
N ALA A 56 12.14 -37.03 5.67
CA ALA A 56 13.03 -35.88 5.83
C ALA A 56 13.89 -35.90 7.12
N SER A 57 13.41 -36.56 8.18
CA SER A 57 14.13 -36.72 9.45
C SER A 57 15.18 -37.85 9.46
N GLU A 58 15.31 -38.64 8.39
CA GLU A 58 16.30 -39.71 8.28
C GLU A 58 17.72 -39.14 8.37
N LEU A 59 18.62 -39.86 9.05
CA LEU A 59 19.96 -39.38 9.36
C LEU A 59 21.01 -39.99 8.44
N ILE A 60 21.93 -39.16 7.96
CA ILE A 60 23.22 -39.59 7.39
C ILE A 60 24.24 -39.53 8.54
N THR A 61 24.78 -40.69 8.93
CA THR A 61 25.82 -40.77 9.96
C THR A 61 27.21 -40.88 9.35
N PHE A 62 28.01 -39.86 9.58
CA PHE A 62 29.43 -39.82 9.28
C PHE A 62 30.22 -40.50 10.40
N ASN A 63 31.19 -41.34 10.07
CA ASN A 63 32.03 -42.08 11.02
C ASN A 63 33.49 -42.05 10.57
N TRP A 64 34.42 -41.99 11.54
CA TRP A 64 35.86 -42.00 11.30
C TRP A 64 36.62 -42.74 12.40
N THR A 65 37.89 -43.06 12.15
CA THR A 65 38.79 -43.61 13.16
C THR A 65 39.39 -42.49 14.03
N PRO A 66 39.72 -42.75 15.31
CA PRO A 66 40.33 -41.75 16.16
C PRO A 66 41.65 -41.22 15.59
N ALA A 67 41.80 -39.90 15.58
CA ALA A 67 43.08 -39.23 15.57
C ALA A 67 43.74 -39.31 16.96
N THR A 68 45.08 -39.30 16.96
CA THR A 68 45.90 -39.42 18.17
C THR A 68 46.90 -38.29 18.24
N SER A 69 46.92 -37.57 19.36
CA SER A 69 48.03 -36.68 19.71
C SER A 69 49.21 -37.51 20.22
N SER A 70 50.42 -37.27 19.73
CA SER A 70 51.63 -37.99 20.17
C SER A 70 51.98 -37.75 21.65
N LEU A 71 51.39 -36.72 22.28
CA LEU A 71 51.50 -36.42 23.71
C LEU A 71 50.21 -36.68 24.51
N GLY A 72 49.17 -37.26 23.88
CA GLY A 72 47.93 -37.63 24.54
C GLY A 72 47.00 -36.44 24.88
N TYR A 73 47.15 -35.30 24.19
CA TYR A 73 46.19 -34.20 24.31
C TYR A 73 44.81 -34.62 23.81
N GLY A 74 43.77 -34.03 24.40
CA GLY A 74 42.38 -34.28 23.99
C GLY A 74 42.13 -33.85 22.54
N VAL A 75 41.36 -34.65 21.82
CA VAL A 75 40.99 -34.40 20.43
C VAL A 75 39.48 -34.19 20.36
N TYR A 76 39.08 -33.15 19.65
CA TYR A 76 37.69 -32.85 19.33
C TYR A 76 37.49 -32.95 17.81
N TYR A 77 36.27 -33.25 17.40
CA TYR A 77 35.95 -33.48 16.01
C TYR A 77 34.73 -32.68 15.55
N SER A 78 34.76 -32.30 14.28
CA SER A 78 33.60 -31.85 13.52
C SER A 78 33.60 -32.50 12.14
N VAL A 79 32.43 -32.51 11.50
CA VAL A 79 32.29 -32.84 10.08
C VAL A 79 32.04 -31.56 9.32
N ILE A 80 32.88 -31.31 8.32
CA ILE A 80 32.72 -30.19 7.38
C ILE A 80 32.28 -30.74 6.03
N ILE A 81 31.24 -30.17 5.42
CA ILE A 81 30.75 -30.52 4.08
C ILE A 81 30.96 -29.31 3.15
N VAL A 82 31.55 -29.55 1.99
CA VAL A 82 31.87 -28.53 0.97
C VAL A 82 31.47 -29.02 -0.43
N ASP A 83 31.32 -28.08 -1.35
CA ASP A 83 31.18 -28.39 -2.78
C ASP A 83 32.47 -29.04 -3.30
N ALA A 84 32.36 -30.17 -4.01
CA ALA A 84 33.51 -30.85 -4.58
C ALA A 84 34.13 -30.10 -5.77
N GLU A 85 33.34 -29.30 -6.50
CA GLU A 85 33.82 -28.53 -7.65
C GLU A 85 34.61 -27.29 -7.23
N ASN A 86 34.27 -26.72 -6.06
CA ASN A 86 34.96 -25.59 -5.46
C ASN A 86 35.09 -25.73 -3.93
N PRO A 87 36.00 -26.58 -3.42
CA PRO A 87 36.12 -26.83 -1.99
C PRO A 87 36.59 -25.58 -1.22
N ASP A 88 35.75 -25.09 -0.32
CA ASP A 88 36.07 -24.02 0.63
C ASP A 88 35.75 -24.50 2.06
N TYR A 89 36.79 -24.82 2.82
CA TYR A 89 36.66 -25.26 4.21
C TYR A 89 36.53 -24.10 5.21
N GLU A 90 36.80 -22.86 4.79
CA GLU A 90 36.63 -21.67 5.62
C GLU A 90 35.17 -21.18 5.60
N ASN A 91 34.47 -21.39 4.48
CA ASN A 91 33.03 -21.09 4.32
C ASN A 91 32.27 -22.35 3.84
N PRO A 92 32.16 -23.38 4.70
CA PRO A 92 31.57 -24.63 4.27
C PRO A 92 30.06 -24.53 4.04
N LEU A 93 29.52 -25.49 3.29
CA LEU A 93 28.07 -25.66 3.16
C LEU A 93 27.44 -26.01 4.52
N MET A 94 28.17 -26.77 5.34
CA MET A 94 27.75 -27.16 6.67
C MET A 94 28.94 -27.56 7.54
N GLU A 95 28.87 -27.22 8.83
CA GLU A 95 29.74 -27.77 9.87
C GLU A 95 28.88 -28.41 10.97
N ILE A 96 29.22 -29.64 11.34
CA ILE A 96 28.48 -30.44 12.31
C ILE A 96 29.45 -30.82 13.43
N THR A 97 29.14 -30.44 14.67
CA THR A 97 29.93 -30.89 15.81
C THR A 97 29.73 -32.39 16.03
N ALA A 98 30.83 -33.13 16.25
CA ALA A 98 30.73 -34.56 16.53
C ALA A 98 29.95 -34.82 17.83
N GLU A 99 29.39 -36.03 17.94
CA GLU A 99 28.65 -36.47 19.12
C GLU A 99 29.50 -36.39 20.40
N ASN A 100 28.87 -36.57 21.57
CA ASN A 100 29.54 -36.52 22.87
C ASN A 100 30.34 -35.20 23.08
N GLY A 101 29.77 -34.07 22.63
CA GLY A 101 30.37 -32.74 22.75
C GLY A 101 31.69 -32.59 21.98
N GLY A 102 31.75 -33.15 20.77
CA GLY A 102 32.92 -33.13 19.90
C GLY A 102 33.91 -34.27 20.15
N LYS A 103 33.69 -35.17 21.12
CA LYS A 103 34.64 -36.27 21.42
C LYS A 103 34.25 -37.60 20.76
N GLY A 104 33.04 -37.66 20.19
CA GLY A 104 32.54 -38.80 19.45
C GLY A 104 33.34 -39.03 18.17
N LEU A 105 33.17 -40.22 17.62
CA LEU A 105 33.76 -40.62 16.33
C LEU A 105 32.69 -40.67 15.23
N SER A 106 31.58 -39.99 15.49
CA SER A 106 30.44 -39.86 14.60
C SER A 106 29.83 -38.47 14.69
N ALA A 107 29.22 -38.05 13.59
CA ALA A 107 28.32 -36.90 13.50
C ALA A 107 27.19 -37.26 12.55
N SER A 108 25.98 -36.77 12.80
CA SER A 108 24.82 -37.06 11.96
C SER A 108 24.14 -35.77 11.50
N VAL A 109 23.61 -35.79 10.28
CA VAL A 109 22.77 -34.73 9.69
C VAL A 109 21.47 -35.34 9.17
N SER A 110 20.35 -34.64 9.30
CA SER A 110 19.10 -35.09 8.70
C SER A 110 19.09 -34.85 7.18
N TYR A 111 18.24 -35.57 6.46
CA TYR A 111 18.01 -35.30 5.03
C TYR A 111 17.51 -33.87 4.81
N GLU A 112 16.62 -33.39 5.68
CA GLU A 112 16.09 -32.02 5.66
C GLU A 112 17.17 -30.94 5.82
N ASP A 113 18.05 -31.08 6.81
CA ASP A 113 19.10 -30.11 7.07
C ASP A 113 20.11 -30.04 5.91
N LEU A 114 20.48 -31.21 5.36
CA LEU A 114 21.39 -31.28 4.23
C LEU A 114 20.74 -30.71 2.96
N ASP A 115 19.50 -31.08 2.64
CA ASP A 115 18.80 -30.50 1.48
C ASP A 115 18.67 -28.98 1.61
N THR A 116 18.35 -28.48 2.81
CA THR A 116 18.25 -27.04 3.09
C THR A 116 19.57 -26.32 2.84
N ALA A 117 20.69 -26.85 3.33
CA ALA A 117 22.01 -26.27 3.08
C ALA A 117 22.35 -26.24 1.58
N LEU A 118 22.08 -27.33 0.85
CA LEU A 118 22.30 -27.39 -0.59
C LEU A 118 21.38 -26.44 -1.36
N SER A 119 20.13 -26.30 -0.93
CA SER A 119 19.16 -25.38 -1.49
C SER A 119 19.59 -23.92 -1.35
N LEU A 120 20.10 -23.55 -0.16
CA LEU A 120 20.62 -22.21 0.15
C LEU A 120 21.91 -21.91 -0.64
N ALA A 121 22.73 -22.92 -0.87
CA ALA A 121 23.93 -22.82 -1.70
C ALA A 121 23.62 -22.69 -3.21
N GLY A 122 22.37 -22.93 -3.62
CA GLY A 122 21.90 -22.72 -4.98
C GLY A 122 21.96 -23.95 -5.89
N PHE A 123 22.17 -25.14 -5.34
CA PHE A 123 22.00 -26.38 -6.10
C PHE A 123 20.52 -26.59 -6.43
N ASN A 124 20.20 -27.13 -7.61
CA ASN A 124 18.81 -27.34 -8.04
C ASN A 124 18.20 -28.58 -7.37
N ALA A 125 16.90 -28.53 -7.07
CA ALA A 125 16.15 -29.71 -6.61
C ALA A 125 16.21 -30.85 -7.65
N ASN A 126 16.08 -32.09 -7.19
CA ASN A 126 16.11 -33.32 -8.01
C ASN A 126 17.38 -33.47 -8.88
N THR A 127 18.51 -32.91 -8.43
CA THR A 127 19.80 -33.07 -9.11
C THR A 127 20.84 -33.73 -8.22
N ASP A 128 21.79 -34.43 -8.85
CA ASP A 128 22.97 -34.97 -8.19
C ASP A 128 23.96 -33.84 -7.91
N VAL A 129 24.34 -33.67 -6.64
CA VAL A 129 25.36 -32.73 -6.19
C VAL A 129 26.58 -33.52 -5.74
N ASN A 130 27.76 -33.18 -6.26
CA ASN A 130 29.02 -33.78 -5.84
C ASN A 130 29.60 -32.97 -4.67
N LEU A 131 29.77 -33.64 -3.53
CA LEU A 131 30.22 -33.06 -2.29
C LEU A 131 31.52 -33.70 -1.82
N MET A 132 32.31 -32.94 -1.09
CA MET A 132 33.39 -33.45 -0.27
C MET A 132 33.03 -33.25 1.19
N TRP A 133 33.31 -34.24 2.03
CA TRP A 133 33.19 -34.08 3.46
C TRP A 133 34.51 -34.41 4.15
N ALA A 134 34.75 -33.77 5.28
CA ALA A 134 35.97 -33.91 6.06
C ALA A 134 35.61 -34.22 7.52
N ALA A 135 36.19 -35.28 8.08
CA ALA A 135 36.28 -35.43 9.52
C ALA A 135 37.49 -34.62 10.01
N VAL A 136 37.23 -33.49 10.65
CA VAL A 136 38.24 -32.57 11.15
C VAL A 136 38.57 -32.95 12.58
N ALA A 137 39.82 -33.30 12.85
CA ALA A 137 40.36 -33.53 14.18
C ALA A 137 41.09 -32.28 14.66
N LYS A 138 40.69 -31.72 15.79
CA LYS A 138 41.32 -30.56 16.41
C LYS A 138 41.84 -30.88 17.78
N SER A 139 43.08 -30.49 18.05
CA SER A 139 43.69 -30.59 19.36
C SER A 139 44.59 -29.39 19.60
N LEU A 140 44.28 -28.60 20.63
CA LEU A 140 44.96 -27.33 20.90
C LEU A 140 45.05 -26.45 19.62
N SER A 141 46.25 -26.11 19.17
CA SER A 141 46.51 -25.30 17.97
C SER A 141 46.71 -26.11 16.68
N LYS A 142 46.58 -27.45 16.69
CA LYS A 142 46.68 -28.28 15.49
C LYS A 142 45.34 -28.81 15.02
N GLU A 143 45.21 -28.93 13.71
CA GLU A 143 44.05 -29.44 13.01
C GLU A 143 44.51 -30.37 11.89
N GLU A 144 43.87 -31.53 11.75
CA GLU A 144 44.11 -32.52 10.71
C GLU A 144 42.78 -33.05 10.20
N MET A 145 42.66 -33.32 8.90
CA MET A 145 41.38 -33.73 8.31
C MET A 145 41.50 -34.95 7.42
N GLY A 146 40.62 -35.93 7.62
CA GLY A 146 40.39 -37.02 6.70
C GLY A 146 39.24 -36.67 5.78
N THR A 147 39.37 -36.86 4.47
CA THR A 147 38.36 -36.47 3.49
C THR A 147 37.75 -37.65 2.76
N GLY A 148 36.48 -37.51 2.37
CA GLY A 148 35.74 -38.46 1.54
C GLY A 148 34.85 -37.73 0.54
N ASN A 149 34.63 -38.34 -0.61
CA ASN A 149 33.68 -37.85 -1.62
C ASN A 149 32.30 -38.46 -1.38
N LEU A 150 31.26 -37.69 -1.69
CA LEU A 150 29.86 -38.08 -1.57
C LEU A 150 29.08 -37.48 -2.73
N THR A 151 28.17 -38.23 -3.36
CA THR A 151 27.16 -37.67 -4.26
C THR A 151 25.82 -37.71 -3.57
N VAL A 152 25.12 -36.58 -3.53
CA VAL A 152 23.79 -36.47 -2.91
C VAL A 152 22.78 -36.04 -3.97
N THR A 153 21.72 -36.82 -4.15
CA THR A 153 20.55 -36.37 -4.92
C THR A 153 19.61 -35.61 -3.98
N ARG A 154 19.38 -34.32 -4.27
CA ARG A 154 18.45 -33.46 -3.51
C ARG A 154 17.01 -33.99 -3.52
N PHE A 155 16.16 -33.45 -2.64
CA PHE A 155 14.71 -33.70 -2.69
C PHE A 155 14.12 -33.41 -4.07
N GLU A 156 13.01 -34.07 -4.40
CA GLU A 156 12.35 -33.92 -5.70
C GLU A 156 11.81 -32.49 -5.87
N ASN A 157 11.19 -31.95 -4.81
CA ASN A 157 10.62 -30.62 -4.79
C ASN A 157 11.57 -29.60 -4.16
N GLU A 158 11.56 -28.37 -4.67
CA GLU A 158 12.31 -27.27 -4.07
C GLU A 158 11.62 -26.75 -2.80
N ILE A 159 12.43 -26.27 -1.86
CA ILE A 159 11.94 -25.64 -0.63
C ILE A 159 11.21 -24.35 -1.00
N ILE A 160 9.95 -24.24 -0.59
CA ILE A 160 9.14 -23.04 -0.74
C ILE A 160 9.23 -22.23 0.57
N PRO A 161 9.82 -21.01 0.53
CA PRO A 161 9.84 -20.13 1.68
C PRO A 161 8.46 -19.85 2.26
N THR A 162 8.37 -19.77 3.58
CA THR A 162 7.13 -19.42 4.29
C THR A 162 7.00 -17.92 4.55
N GLN A 163 8.05 -17.15 4.28
CA GLN A 163 8.11 -15.69 4.37
C GLN A 163 8.99 -15.14 3.24
N LEU A 164 8.73 -13.90 2.84
CA LEU A 164 9.54 -13.18 1.88
C LEU A 164 9.76 -11.73 2.33
N PHE A 165 10.94 -11.21 2.01
CA PHE A 165 11.33 -9.82 2.23
C PHE A 165 11.86 -9.24 0.93
N ILE A 166 11.69 -7.93 0.72
CA ILE A 166 12.29 -7.20 -0.41
C ILE A 166 13.47 -6.35 0.08
N SER A 167 14.58 -6.36 -0.68
CA SER A 167 15.72 -5.47 -0.45
C SER A 167 16.44 -5.13 -1.75
N GLY A 168 16.92 -3.90 -1.86
CA GLY A 168 17.65 -3.41 -3.03
C GLY A 168 17.73 -1.89 -3.07
N THR A 169 18.55 -1.36 -3.98
CA THR A 169 18.69 0.10 -4.14
C THR A 169 17.42 0.79 -4.63
N ALA A 170 16.46 0.03 -5.15
CA ALA A 170 15.16 0.56 -5.56
C ALA A 170 14.17 0.72 -4.39
N THR A 171 14.35 0.01 -3.28
CA THR A 171 13.38 -0.04 -2.17
C THR A 171 13.58 1.12 -1.18
N GLU A 172 12.54 1.41 -0.40
CA GLU A 172 12.59 2.45 0.65
C GLU A 172 13.61 2.16 1.76
N SER A 173 13.96 0.89 1.98
CA SER A 173 14.95 0.47 2.99
C SER A 173 16.36 0.22 2.43
N GLY A 174 16.55 0.35 1.12
CA GLY A 174 17.84 0.14 0.47
C GLY A 174 18.35 -1.31 0.58
N THR A 175 19.66 -1.46 0.68
CA THR A 175 20.37 -2.75 0.65
C THR A 175 20.67 -3.33 2.03
N ASP A 176 20.22 -2.70 3.12
CA ASP A 176 20.40 -3.24 4.46
C ASP A 176 19.40 -4.38 4.68
N MET A 177 19.90 -5.62 4.65
CA MET A 177 19.09 -6.83 4.82
C MET A 177 18.34 -6.87 6.16
N ALA A 178 18.92 -6.28 7.21
CA ALA A 178 18.25 -6.20 8.52
C ALA A 178 17.04 -5.26 8.51
N GLN A 179 16.90 -4.43 7.47
CA GLN A 179 15.78 -3.52 7.23
C GLN A 179 14.95 -3.94 6.01
N ALA A 180 15.15 -5.15 5.47
CA ALA A 180 14.37 -5.64 4.33
C ALA A 180 12.87 -5.67 4.69
N ILE A 181 12.02 -5.21 3.77
CA ILE A 181 10.59 -5.01 4.04
C ILE A 181 9.86 -6.34 3.87
N SER A 182 9.07 -6.75 4.85
CA SER A 182 8.31 -8.01 4.83
C SER A 182 7.17 -7.94 3.83
N LEU A 183 6.95 -9.02 3.08
CA LEU A 183 5.74 -9.21 2.28
C LEU A 183 4.69 -9.92 3.12
N ARG A 184 3.42 -9.58 2.91
CA ARG A 184 2.28 -10.27 3.49
C ARG A 184 2.03 -11.56 2.73
N ARG A 185 1.99 -12.69 3.44
CA ARG A 185 1.51 -13.96 2.89
C ARG A 185 -0.02 -13.95 2.81
N LEU A 186 -0.57 -14.23 1.64
CA LEU A 186 -2.01 -14.31 1.43
C LEU A 186 -2.53 -15.69 1.84
N ASN A 187 -3.82 -15.78 2.13
CA ASN A 187 -4.49 -17.05 2.41
C ASN A 187 -5.16 -17.61 1.15
N ASN A 188 -5.54 -18.89 1.20
CA ASN A 188 -6.45 -19.51 0.25
C ASN A 188 -7.90 -19.39 0.72
N SER A 189 -8.84 -19.96 -0.03
CA SER A 189 -10.29 -19.84 0.22
C SER A 189 -10.75 -20.49 1.53
N GLU A 190 -9.91 -21.33 2.13
CA GLU A 190 -10.16 -22.00 3.42
C GLU A 190 -9.54 -21.23 4.59
N GLY A 191 -8.88 -20.09 4.32
CA GLY A 191 -8.16 -19.30 5.33
C GLY A 191 -6.78 -19.84 5.67
N ASN A 192 -6.28 -20.85 4.95
CA ASN A 192 -4.95 -21.41 5.16
C ASN A 192 -3.89 -20.59 4.40
N PRO A 193 -2.65 -20.43 4.90
CA PRO A 193 -1.59 -19.72 4.19
C PRO A 193 -1.32 -20.30 2.79
N SER A 194 -1.28 -19.45 1.76
CA SER A 194 -0.94 -19.80 0.37
C SER A 194 0.54 -19.53 0.08
N ASN A 195 1.04 -19.87 -1.11
CA ASN A 195 2.40 -19.51 -1.53
C ASN A 195 2.45 -18.21 -2.33
N ILE A 196 1.45 -17.34 -2.11
CA ILE A 196 1.33 -16.02 -2.74
C ILE A 196 1.59 -14.94 -1.69
N TYR A 197 2.43 -13.99 -2.06
CA TYR A 197 2.86 -12.88 -1.23
C TYR A 197 2.53 -11.55 -1.89
N GLU A 198 2.22 -10.54 -1.08
CA GLU A 198 1.85 -9.21 -1.53
C GLU A 198 2.45 -8.13 -0.64
N MET A 199 2.79 -6.98 -1.23
CA MET A 199 3.11 -5.77 -0.48
C MET A 199 2.80 -4.50 -1.27
N TYR A 200 2.81 -3.37 -0.56
CA TYR A 200 2.72 -2.04 -1.15
C TYR A 200 3.89 -1.19 -0.68
N THR A 201 4.62 -0.57 -1.61
CA THR A 201 5.83 0.23 -1.32
C THR A 201 6.14 1.19 -2.46
N SER A 202 6.97 2.20 -2.20
CA SER A 202 7.52 3.04 -3.25
C SER A 202 8.80 2.44 -3.82
N LEU A 203 8.96 2.51 -5.15
CA LEU A 203 10.15 2.06 -5.84
C LEU A 203 10.81 3.19 -6.64
N THR A 204 12.14 3.19 -6.65
CA THR A 204 12.96 4.16 -7.41
C THR A 204 13.38 3.58 -8.76
N ALA A 205 13.06 4.29 -9.85
CA ALA A 205 13.45 3.96 -11.22
C ALA A 205 14.96 3.88 -11.43
N GLY A 206 15.39 3.03 -12.35
CA GLY A 206 16.80 2.84 -12.72
C GLY A 206 17.61 2.02 -11.71
N ASN A 207 16.99 1.61 -10.60
CA ASN A 207 17.56 0.75 -9.58
C ASN A 207 16.95 -0.66 -9.63
N THR A 208 17.44 -1.54 -8.76
CA THR A 208 17.03 -2.94 -8.71
C THR A 208 16.74 -3.44 -7.30
N PHE A 209 16.00 -4.55 -7.19
CA PHE A 209 15.79 -5.27 -5.93
C PHE A 209 15.76 -6.79 -6.14
N MET A 210 15.79 -7.53 -5.03
CA MET A 210 15.53 -8.98 -4.98
C MET A 210 14.61 -9.31 -3.81
N PHE A 211 14.02 -10.50 -3.85
CA PHE A 211 13.28 -11.07 -2.73
C PHE A 211 14.15 -12.08 -1.97
N TYR A 212 13.94 -12.18 -0.66
CA TYR A 212 14.74 -13.02 0.23
C TYR A 212 13.83 -13.77 1.22
N SER A 213 14.18 -14.99 1.60
CA SER A 213 13.46 -15.75 2.63
C SER A 213 13.78 -15.31 4.06
N GLU A 214 14.84 -14.52 4.26
CA GLU A 214 15.31 -14.07 5.58
C GLU A 214 15.86 -12.65 5.51
N GLN A 215 15.90 -11.95 6.65
CA GLN A 215 16.52 -10.63 6.81
C GLN A 215 18.04 -10.69 7.09
N SER A 216 18.64 -11.87 6.89
CA SER A 216 20.09 -12.09 7.00
C SER A 216 20.51 -13.23 6.10
N LEU A 217 21.80 -13.31 5.76
CA LEU A 217 22.34 -14.45 5.02
C LEU A 217 22.75 -15.58 5.99
N PRO A 218 22.61 -16.86 5.59
CA PRO A 218 22.11 -17.33 4.30
C PRO A 218 20.58 -17.21 4.16
N ALA A 219 20.11 -16.94 2.94
CA ALA A 219 18.69 -16.86 2.59
C ALA A 219 18.48 -17.39 1.17
N HIS A 220 17.32 -18.00 0.90
CA HIS A 220 16.89 -18.18 -0.48
C HIS A 220 16.62 -16.80 -1.07
N LYS A 221 17.18 -16.53 -2.25
CA LYS A 221 17.03 -15.26 -2.94
C LYS A 221 16.39 -15.47 -4.31
N TYR A 222 15.54 -14.52 -4.70
CA TYR A 222 14.79 -14.57 -5.94
C TYR A 222 14.92 -13.24 -6.67
N GLY A 223 15.28 -13.36 -7.95
CA GLY A 223 15.31 -12.26 -8.90
C GLY A 223 14.42 -12.59 -10.08
N GLY A 224 14.57 -11.90 -11.20
CA GLY A 224 13.73 -12.15 -12.36
C GLY A 224 13.70 -11.03 -13.39
N ALA A 225 12.96 -11.29 -14.47
CA ALA A 225 12.66 -10.35 -15.54
C ALA A 225 11.35 -10.78 -16.21
N GLU A 226 10.64 -9.84 -16.83
CA GLU A 226 9.44 -10.11 -17.63
C GLU A 226 8.41 -10.98 -16.88
N ASP A 227 8.09 -10.59 -15.65
CA ASP A 227 7.12 -11.26 -14.75
C ASP A 227 7.49 -12.69 -14.33
N VAL A 228 8.65 -13.21 -14.75
CA VAL A 228 9.18 -14.52 -14.35
C VAL A 228 10.11 -14.38 -13.16
N LEU A 229 9.78 -15.08 -12.08
CA LEU A 229 10.60 -15.18 -10.87
C LEU A 229 11.58 -16.35 -11.00
N VAL A 230 12.85 -16.11 -10.66
CA VAL A 230 13.91 -17.11 -10.77
C VAL A 230 14.71 -17.14 -9.46
N LYS A 231 14.78 -18.32 -8.84
CA LYS A 231 15.68 -18.56 -7.70
C LYS A 231 17.12 -18.30 -8.11
N ASN A 232 17.85 -17.50 -7.34
CA ASN A 232 19.18 -17.01 -7.69
C ASN A 232 19.25 -16.26 -9.04
N GLY A 233 18.12 -15.72 -9.51
CA GLY A 233 18.05 -14.92 -10.73
C GLY A 233 18.72 -13.54 -10.60
N ASN A 234 18.76 -12.81 -11.72
CA ASN A 234 19.27 -11.45 -11.74
C ASN A 234 18.34 -10.49 -10.97
N PRO A 235 18.86 -9.41 -10.35
CA PRO A 235 18.03 -8.41 -9.70
C PRO A 235 16.94 -7.83 -10.62
N ILE A 236 15.73 -7.69 -10.09
CA ILE A 236 14.57 -7.15 -10.81
C ILE A 236 14.76 -5.64 -10.97
N SER A 237 14.59 -5.12 -12.17
CA SER A 237 14.79 -3.69 -12.49
C SER A 237 13.48 -2.91 -12.43
N VAL A 238 13.55 -1.67 -11.94
CA VAL A 238 12.39 -0.77 -11.85
C VAL A 238 12.48 0.30 -12.93
N ALA A 239 11.46 0.40 -13.79
CA ALA A 239 11.46 1.32 -14.93
C ALA A 239 10.98 2.74 -14.56
N GLU A 240 10.01 2.86 -13.66
CA GLU A 240 9.37 4.12 -13.31
C GLU A 240 9.34 4.35 -11.80
N ASN A 241 9.49 5.60 -11.38
CA ASN A 241 9.26 5.97 -9.99
C ASN A 241 7.77 5.86 -9.70
N GLY A 242 7.44 5.40 -8.50
CA GLY A 242 6.07 5.44 -8.02
C GLY A 242 5.81 4.43 -6.92
N GLU A 243 4.57 4.41 -6.48
CA GLU A 243 4.04 3.43 -5.56
C GLU A 243 3.56 2.20 -6.32
N TYR A 244 3.86 1.02 -5.80
CA TYR A 244 3.54 -0.25 -6.43
C TYR A 244 2.86 -1.18 -5.45
N ARG A 245 1.89 -1.94 -5.96
CA ARG A 245 1.54 -3.24 -5.41
C ARG A 245 2.43 -4.29 -6.08
N ILE A 246 3.13 -5.05 -5.27
CA ILE A 246 4.00 -6.14 -5.71
C ILE A 246 3.37 -7.46 -5.30
N THR A 247 3.22 -8.38 -6.24
CA THR A 247 2.73 -9.74 -5.96
C THR A 247 3.80 -10.75 -6.37
N VAL A 248 4.03 -11.76 -5.54
CA VAL A 248 4.95 -12.88 -5.79
C VAL A 248 4.17 -14.18 -5.63
N ASN A 249 4.20 -15.05 -6.64
CA ASN A 249 3.57 -16.36 -6.60
C ASN A 249 4.65 -17.43 -6.75
N LEU A 250 4.93 -18.16 -5.67
CA LEU A 250 5.96 -19.20 -5.64
C LEU A 250 5.47 -20.54 -6.22
N ASP A 251 4.16 -20.78 -6.32
CA ASP A 251 3.62 -21.98 -6.99
C ASP A 251 3.89 -21.92 -8.50
N ASN A 252 3.79 -20.71 -9.08
CA ASN A 252 3.95 -20.48 -10.52
C ASN A 252 5.29 -19.85 -10.90
N ASN A 253 6.12 -19.47 -9.91
CA ASN A 253 7.37 -18.73 -10.10
C ASN A 253 7.17 -17.44 -10.94
N THR A 254 6.20 -16.62 -10.54
CA THR A 254 5.91 -15.33 -11.18
C THR A 254 5.93 -14.18 -10.19
N TYR A 255 6.16 -12.97 -10.68
CA TYR A 255 5.95 -11.74 -9.92
C TYR A 255 5.24 -10.70 -10.80
N SER A 256 4.64 -9.69 -10.18
CA SER A 256 4.04 -8.56 -10.90
C SER A 256 4.26 -7.25 -10.17
N LEU A 257 4.48 -6.17 -10.92
CA LEU A 257 4.60 -4.80 -10.42
C LEU A 257 3.43 -3.97 -10.96
N LEU A 258 2.42 -3.73 -10.12
CA LEU A 258 1.27 -2.90 -10.47
C LEU A 258 1.48 -1.49 -9.92
N LYS A 259 1.75 -0.53 -10.80
CA LYS A 259 1.90 0.88 -10.42
C LYS A 259 0.56 1.47 -9.98
N ILE A 260 0.55 2.16 -8.85
CA ILE A 260 -0.61 2.87 -8.31
C ILE A 260 -0.30 4.36 -8.42
N ASP A 261 -1.05 5.09 -9.24
CA ASP A 261 -0.87 6.54 -9.34
C ASP A 261 -1.42 7.25 -8.11
N ARG A 262 -2.51 6.70 -7.53
CA ARG A 262 -3.20 7.32 -6.40
C ARG A 262 -4.17 6.37 -5.71
N TRP A 263 -4.30 6.49 -4.39
CA TRP A 263 -5.45 5.98 -3.65
C TRP A 263 -6.43 7.10 -3.40
N ASN A 264 -7.73 6.82 -3.50
CA ASN A 264 -8.79 7.77 -3.25
C ASN A 264 -9.82 7.20 -2.29
N VAL A 265 -10.36 8.02 -1.40
CA VAL A 265 -11.60 7.74 -0.69
C VAL A 265 -12.76 8.04 -1.63
N LYS A 266 -13.72 7.12 -1.73
CA LYS A 266 -14.92 7.28 -2.55
C LYS A 266 -16.15 6.75 -1.84
N GLY A 267 -17.19 7.57 -1.68
CA GLY A 267 -18.44 7.13 -1.07
C GLY A 267 -19.31 8.27 -0.58
N SER A 268 -20.42 7.93 0.09
CA SER A 268 -21.38 8.91 0.59
C SER A 268 -20.80 10.01 1.51
N PRO A 269 -19.84 9.72 2.41
CA PRO A 269 -19.37 10.70 3.40
C PRO A 269 -18.63 11.92 2.84
N ILE A 270 -17.93 11.79 1.71
CA ILE A 270 -17.12 12.88 1.15
C ILE A 270 -17.97 13.90 0.40
N ILE A 271 -17.41 15.09 0.16
CA ILE A 271 -18.04 16.13 -0.66
C ILE A 271 -18.24 15.60 -2.08
N GLY A 272 -19.47 15.65 -2.60
CA GLY A 272 -19.82 15.09 -3.92
C GLY A 272 -20.21 13.60 -3.91
N GLY A 273 -20.02 12.90 -2.79
CA GLY A 273 -20.47 11.52 -2.58
C GLY A 273 -19.82 10.53 -3.56
N TRP A 274 -20.61 9.57 -4.06
CA TRP A 274 -20.16 8.59 -5.05
C TRP A 274 -19.77 9.19 -6.41
N GLY A 275 -20.11 10.47 -6.66
CA GLY A 275 -19.76 11.20 -7.87
C GLY A 275 -18.37 11.82 -7.86
N SER A 276 -17.65 11.80 -6.73
CA SER A 276 -16.33 12.41 -6.55
C SER A 276 -15.32 11.42 -5.96
N ASP A 277 -14.06 11.83 -5.88
CA ASP A 277 -12.95 11.11 -5.27
C ASP A 277 -12.15 12.10 -4.39
N GLU A 278 -11.74 11.67 -3.19
CA GLU A 278 -10.84 12.43 -2.32
C GLU A 278 -9.48 11.73 -2.23
N PRO A 279 -8.39 12.33 -2.73
CA PRO A 279 -7.12 11.64 -2.87
C PRO A 279 -6.35 11.51 -1.56
N LEU A 280 -5.71 10.36 -1.34
CA LEU A 280 -4.75 10.14 -0.27
C LEU A 280 -3.32 10.32 -0.79
N LYS A 281 -2.43 10.84 0.06
CA LYS A 281 -1.01 11.01 -0.24
C LYS A 281 -0.19 9.91 0.39
N TYR A 282 0.75 9.34 -0.37
CA TYR A 282 1.72 8.40 0.18
C TYR A 282 2.65 9.10 1.19
N ILE A 283 2.80 8.49 2.39
CA ILE A 283 3.66 9.01 3.46
C ILE A 283 4.84 8.08 3.79
N GLY A 284 5.02 7.00 3.03
CA GLY A 284 6.10 6.03 3.20
C GLY A 284 5.65 4.71 3.83
N GLY A 285 6.44 3.67 3.60
CA GLY A 285 6.29 2.36 4.27
C GLY A 285 4.96 1.65 4.01
N GLY A 286 4.30 1.89 2.88
CA GLY A 286 2.99 1.29 2.58
C GLY A 286 1.81 2.04 3.21
N VAL A 287 1.95 3.31 3.58
CA VAL A 287 0.89 4.11 4.21
C VAL A 287 0.50 5.31 3.37
N TRP A 288 -0.81 5.54 3.24
CA TRP A 288 -1.41 6.72 2.59
C TRP A 288 -2.28 7.48 3.57
N GLN A 289 -2.28 8.81 3.48
CA GLN A 289 -3.03 9.67 4.40
C GLN A 289 -3.49 10.97 3.72
N ALA A 290 -4.64 11.49 4.13
CA ALA A 290 -5.04 12.86 3.84
C ALA A 290 -5.95 13.41 4.94
N THR A 291 -5.96 14.74 5.07
CA THR A 291 -7.04 15.47 5.75
C THR A 291 -8.14 15.76 4.74
N MET A 292 -9.39 15.47 5.09
CA MET A 292 -10.57 15.73 4.25
C MET A 292 -11.82 16.01 5.08
N ASP A 293 -12.81 16.66 4.47
CA ASP A 293 -14.09 16.92 5.12
C ASP A 293 -15.08 15.78 4.84
N LEU A 294 -15.55 15.12 5.90
CA LEU A 294 -16.68 14.20 5.83
C LEU A 294 -17.96 14.97 6.15
N VAL A 295 -18.82 15.16 5.15
CA VAL A 295 -20.02 16.01 5.23
C VAL A 295 -21.31 15.20 5.41
N ASN A 296 -21.27 13.89 5.18
CA ASN A 296 -22.40 12.97 5.35
C ASN A 296 -21.99 11.70 6.09
N THR A 297 -22.98 10.93 6.56
CA THR A 297 -22.78 9.55 7.00
C THR A 297 -23.02 8.58 5.83
N GLY A 298 -22.58 7.33 5.98
CA GLY A 298 -22.81 6.26 5.01
C GLY A 298 -21.56 5.48 4.63
N GLY A 299 -21.70 4.61 3.63
CA GLY A 299 -20.62 3.73 3.15
C GLY A 299 -19.63 4.44 2.22
N PHE A 300 -18.36 4.04 2.30
CA PHE A 300 -17.30 4.40 1.36
C PHE A 300 -16.31 3.26 1.13
N LEU A 301 -15.38 3.44 0.21
CA LEU A 301 -14.30 2.50 -0.09
C LEU A 301 -13.02 3.25 -0.44
N PHE A 302 -11.88 2.54 -0.48
CA PHE A 302 -10.67 3.08 -1.11
C PHE A 302 -10.54 2.54 -2.53
N ARG A 303 -10.30 3.42 -3.49
CA ARG A 303 -10.16 3.08 -4.90
C ARG A 303 -8.77 3.50 -5.39
N ALA A 304 -8.06 2.58 -6.05
CA ALA A 304 -6.79 2.92 -6.69
C ALA A 304 -7.00 3.42 -8.13
N ASP A 305 -6.34 4.52 -8.48
CA ASP A 305 -6.04 4.90 -9.86
C ASP A 305 -4.85 4.08 -10.34
N VAL A 306 -5.08 3.27 -11.37
CA VAL A 306 -4.06 2.44 -12.01
C VAL A 306 -4.00 2.80 -13.50
N PRO A 307 -2.81 3.13 -14.03
CA PRO A 307 -2.66 3.52 -15.44
C PRO A 307 -3.18 2.46 -16.41
N ASN A 308 -3.97 2.88 -17.40
CA ASN A 308 -4.52 2.03 -18.47
C ASN A 308 -5.50 0.93 -18.00
N GLU A 309 -5.97 1.01 -16.76
CA GLU A 309 -6.91 0.04 -16.19
C GLU A 309 -8.31 0.63 -15.99
N GLY A 310 -9.30 -0.25 -15.79
CA GLY A 310 -10.68 0.14 -15.53
C GLY A 310 -10.84 0.86 -14.19
N TYR A 311 -11.64 1.93 -14.20
CA TYR A 311 -11.84 2.82 -13.04
C TYR A 311 -12.29 2.09 -11.75
N TRP A 312 -13.03 0.98 -11.88
CA TRP A 312 -13.57 0.20 -10.76
C TRP A 312 -12.80 -1.09 -10.46
N ASN A 313 -11.64 -1.32 -11.08
CA ASN A 313 -10.93 -2.61 -10.99
C ASN A 313 -10.26 -2.85 -9.64
N TYR A 314 -9.87 -1.79 -8.92
CA TYR A 314 -9.04 -1.87 -7.72
C TYR A 314 -9.71 -1.17 -6.54
N LEU A 315 -10.52 -1.93 -5.81
CA LEU A 315 -11.31 -1.45 -4.68
C LEU A 315 -10.86 -2.18 -3.42
N LEU A 316 -10.50 -1.42 -2.38
CA LEU A 316 -10.35 -1.94 -1.02
C LEU A 316 -11.63 -1.64 -0.23
N LYS A 317 -12.17 -2.71 0.36
CA LYS A 317 -13.40 -2.67 1.17
C LYS A 317 -13.15 -3.29 2.53
N ARG A 318 -14.02 -2.97 3.49
CA ARG A 318 -13.89 -3.51 4.85
C ARG A 318 -14.19 -5.01 4.83
N VAL A 319 -13.38 -5.81 5.52
CA VAL A 319 -13.69 -7.21 5.78
C VAL A 319 -14.86 -7.28 6.77
N VAL A 320 -15.93 -7.99 6.41
CA VAL A 320 -17.15 -8.08 7.23
C VAL A 320 -16.83 -8.61 8.62
N GLY A 321 -17.33 -7.91 9.65
CA GLY A 321 -17.13 -8.29 11.05
C GLY A 321 -15.81 -7.83 11.67
N THR A 322 -14.95 -7.15 10.90
CA THR A 322 -13.75 -6.49 11.43
C THR A 322 -14.03 -5.01 11.74
N ALA A 323 -13.24 -4.43 12.64
CA ALA A 323 -13.36 -3.01 12.96
C ALA A 323 -12.89 -2.14 11.79
N ASN A 324 -11.72 -2.48 11.24
CA ASN A 324 -11.03 -1.63 10.28
C ASN A 324 -10.12 -2.38 9.29
N GLU A 325 -10.21 -3.71 9.17
CA GLU A 325 -9.40 -4.44 8.20
C GLU A 325 -9.99 -4.29 6.80
N VAL A 326 -9.12 -4.13 5.81
CA VAL A 326 -9.50 -4.01 4.40
C VAL A 326 -8.92 -5.12 3.55
N ILE A 327 -9.64 -5.42 2.48
CA ILE A 327 -9.23 -6.40 1.47
C ILE A 327 -9.56 -5.87 0.08
N MET A 328 -8.75 -6.24 -0.91
CA MET A 328 -9.09 -5.97 -2.30
C MET A 328 -10.30 -6.81 -2.67
N GLU A 329 -11.33 -6.17 -3.20
CA GLU A 329 -12.61 -6.79 -3.53
C GLU A 329 -12.43 -8.05 -4.39
N SER A 330 -11.54 -7.97 -5.38
CA SER A 330 -11.22 -9.07 -6.29
C SER A 330 -10.49 -10.25 -5.63
N GLN A 331 -9.87 -10.04 -4.46
CA GLN A 331 -9.13 -11.09 -3.73
C GLN A 331 -9.94 -11.72 -2.59
N ALA A 332 -11.08 -11.14 -2.22
CA ALA A 332 -11.80 -11.57 -1.02
C ALA A 332 -12.30 -13.02 -1.13
N GLY A 333 -12.87 -13.39 -2.27
CA GLY A 333 -13.36 -14.76 -2.52
C GLY A 333 -12.23 -15.80 -2.46
N ASP A 334 -11.09 -15.49 -3.04
CA ASP A 334 -9.90 -16.37 -3.05
C ASP A 334 -9.30 -16.56 -1.66
N GLN A 335 -9.61 -15.67 -0.72
CA GLN A 335 -9.17 -15.74 0.68
C GLN A 335 -10.29 -16.20 1.64
N GLY A 336 -11.46 -16.58 1.12
CA GLY A 336 -12.58 -17.04 1.93
C GLY A 336 -13.24 -15.94 2.77
N LEU A 337 -13.05 -14.67 2.37
CA LEU A 337 -13.51 -13.50 3.09
C LEU A 337 -14.71 -12.85 2.40
N SER A 338 -15.56 -12.23 3.20
CA SER A 338 -16.64 -11.35 2.72
C SER A 338 -16.27 -9.90 2.99
N TYR A 339 -16.76 -8.99 2.16
CA TYR A 339 -16.50 -7.56 2.27
C TYR A 339 -17.79 -6.74 2.29
N GLU A 340 -17.67 -5.51 2.78
CA GLU A 340 -18.70 -4.49 2.77
C GLU A 340 -18.07 -3.11 2.59
N ASP A 341 -18.84 -2.13 2.14
CA ASP A 341 -18.39 -0.75 2.15
C ASP A 341 -18.07 -0.32 3.59
N ILE A 342 -17.05 0.50 3.76
CA ILE A 342 -16.62 1.05 5.04
C ILE A 342 -17.72 1.99 5.56
N PRO A 343 -18.38 1.71 6.69
CA PRO A 343 -19.35 2.64 7.25
C PRO A 343 -18.65 3.80 7.94
N SER A 344 -19.13 5.01 7.68
CA SER A 344 -18.78 6.21 8.43
C SER A 344 -20.03 6.83 9.06
N GLU A 345 -19.96 7.08 10.36
CA GLU A 345 -20.96 7.84 11.12
C GLU A 345 -20.41 9.20 11.59
N VAL A 346 -19.17 9.52 11.21
CA VAL A 346 -18.48 10.74 11.66
C VAL A 346 -18.54 11.82 10.58
N LYS A 347 -18.66 13.07 11.02
CA LYS A 347 -18.65 14.28 10.19
C LYS A 347 -17.62 15.28 10.70
N GLY A 348 -17.16 16.16 9.81
CA GLY A 348 -16.17 17.20 10.07
C GLY A 348 -14.84 16.95 9.36
N THR A 349 -13.84 17.75 9.69
CA THR A 349 -12.48 17.61 9.16
C THR A 349 -11.79 16.41 9.80
N MET A 350 -11.47 15.39 9.02
CA MET A 350 -10.90 14.12 9.45
C MET A 350 -9.55 13.86 8.78
N ILE A 351 -8.64 13.22 9.52
CA ILE A 351 -7.48 12.54 8.97
C ILE A 351 -7.90 11.10 8.67
N VAL A 352 -7.87 10.74 7.39
CA VAL A 352 -8.10 9.37 6.92
C VAL A 352 -6.76 8.74 6.57
N THR A 353 -6.47 7.59 7.17
CA THR A 353 -5.23 6.83 6.94
C THR A 353 -5.57 5.45 6.38
N LEU A 354 -4.89 5.04 5.32
CA LEU A 354 -4.88 3.70 4.76
C LEU A 354 -3.49 3.10 4.98
N ASP A 355 -3.42 2.03 5.76
CA ASP A 355 -2.17 1.35 6.11
C ASP A 355 -2.13 -0.05 5.48
N LEU A 356 -1.24 -0.22 4.49
CA LEU A 356 -0.98 -1.47 3.78
C LEU A 356 0.42 -2.02 4.09
N SER A 357 1.01 -1.62 5.21
CA SER A 357 2.39 -1.94 5.63
C SER A 357 2.53 -3.26 6.39
N SER A 358 1.45 -3.71 7.03
CA SER A 358 1.49 -4.79 8.02
C SER A 358 0.80 -6.08 7.54
N ASN A 359 0.86 -7.13 8.36
CA ASN A 359 0.17 -8.39 8.10
C ASN A 359 -1.37 -8.23 8.00
N ALA A 360 -1.94 -7.18 8.58
CA ALA A 360 -3.31 -6.77 8.36
C ALA A 360 -3.34 -5.39 7.68
N TYR A 361 -4.00 -5.31 6.53
CA TYR A 361 -4.26 -4.04 5.87
C TYR A 361 -5.43 -3.37 6.57
N THR A 362 -5.27 -2.11 6.97
CA THR A 362 -6.23 -1.43 7.81
C THR A 362 -6.45 0.02 7.39
N TYR A 363 -7.48 0.64 7.96
CA TYR A 363 -7.67 2.09 7.88
C TYR A 363 -7.93 2.71 9.26
N SER A 364 -7.75 4.02 9.38
CA SER A 364 -8.24 4.83 10.50
C SER A 364 -8.90 6.11 10.02
N ILE A 365 -9.83 6.62 10.83
CA ILE A 365 -10.50 7.90 10.65
C ILE A 365 -10.43 8.61 12.00
N GLU A 366 -9.71 9.73 12.05
CA GLU A 366 -9.45 10.48 13.27
C GLU A 366 -9.83 11.95 13.05
N LYS A 367 -10.35 12.62 14.07
CA LYS A 367 -10.61 14.07 13.97
C LYS A 367 -9.29 14.81 13.76
N ASP A 368 -9.23 15.71 12.79
CA ASP A 368 -8.05 16.55 12.61
C ASP A 368 -7.88 17.47 13.84
N PRO A 369 -6.73 17.45 14.54
CA PRO A 369 -6.50 18.32 15.70
C PRO A 369 -6.47 19.81 15.34
N ASN A 370 -6.36 20.16 14.05
CA ASN A 370 -6.41 21.52 13.54
C ASN A 370 -7.77 21.86 12.91
N ALA A 371 -8.78 20.98 13.02
CA ALA A 371 -10.13 21.27 12.57
C ALA A 371 -10.67 22.53 13.25
N ALA A 372 -11.48 23.30 12.52
CA ALA A 372 -12.20 24.42 13.10
C ALA A 372 -13.07 23.97 14.30
N GLU A 373 -13.06 24.77 15.36
CA GLU A 373 -13.86 24.48 16.55
C GLU A 373 -15.35 24.70 16.27
N PRO A 374 -16.25 23.88 16.82
CA PRO A 374 -17.69 24.07 16.68
C PRO A 374 -18.12 25.47 17.10
N ILE A 375 -19.05 26.04 16.35
CA ILE A 375 -19.69 27.33 16.66
C ILE A 375 -21.07 27.04 17.25
N GLU A 376 -21.49 27.80 18.26
CA GLU A 376 -22.85 27.69 18.80
C GLU A 376 -23.88 28.00 17.69
N THR A 377 -24.73 27.02 17.40
CA THR A 377 -25.76 27.14 16.37
C THR A 377 -26.77 28.23 16.73
N PRO A 378 -26.95 29.27 15.91
CA PRO A 378 -27.94 30.31 16.17
C PRO A 378 -29.37 29.76 16.02
N GLU A 379 -30.35 30.47 16.58
CA GLU A 379 -31.76 30.11 16.38
C GLU A 379 -32.24 30.43 14.96
N THR A 380 -31.76 31.55 14.39
CA THR A 380 -32.09 32.02 13.06
C THR A 380 -30.85 32.49 12.32
N LEU A 381 -30.84 32.34 11.00
CA LEU A 381 -29.78 32.83 10.13
C LEU A 381 -30.39 33.44 8.88
N TYR A 382 -29.99 34.67 8.57
CA TYR A 382 -30.47 35.44 7.43
C TYR A 382 -29.35 35.62 6.41
N LEU A 383 -29.69 35.35 5.15
CA LEU A 383 -28.79 35.48 4.01
C LEU A 383 -28.97 36.84 3.35
N PHE A 384 -27.89 37.57 3.14
CA PHE A 384 -27.87 38.85 2.46
C PHE A 384 -27.01 38.77 1.20
N VAL A 385 -27.42 39.48 0.16
CA VAL A 385 -26.62 39.74 -1.04
C VAL A 385 -26.55 41.24 -1.25
N ASN A 386 -25.35 41.79 -1.37
CA ASN A 386 -25.11 43.22 -1.57
C ASN A 386 -25.88 44.09 -0.54
N ASN A 387 -25.81 43.70 0.73
CA ASN A 387 -26.51 44.31 1.88
C ASN A 387 -28.06 44.28 1.81
N THR A 388 -28.65 43.48 0.91
CA THR A 388 -30.09 43.26 0.84
C THR A 388 -30.41 41.88 1.40
N MET A 389 -31.31 41.81 2.39
CA MET A 389 -31.77 40.52 2.94
C MET A 389 -32.57 39.77 1.87
N ILE A 390 -32.16 38.53 1.61
CA ILE A 390 -32.75 37.67 0.58
C ILE A 390 -33.73 36.67 1.19
N GLU A 391 -33.31 35.97 2.25
CA GLU A 391 -34.17 35.03 2.97
C GLU A 391 -33.70 34.78 4.41
N GLU A 392 -34.61 34.26 5.22
CA GLU A 392 -34.28 33.48 6.40
C GLU A 392 -33.97 32.04 5.95
N MET A 393 -32.78 31.55 6.24
CA MET A 393 -32.36 30.20 5.84
C MET A 393 -33.10 29.14 6.66
N THR A 394 -33.38 28.00 6.04
CA THR A 394 -34.07 26.89 6.71
C THR A 394 -33.11 26.15 7.63
N LYS A 395 -33.46 26.06 8.92
CA LYS A 395 -32.69 25.32 9.94
C LYS A 395 -33.10 23.84 9.98
N ASP A 396 -32.11 22.96 10.04
CA ASP A 396 -32.23 21.52 10.28
C ASP A 396 -31.10 21.12 11.24
N GLU A 397 -31.44 20.93 12.52
CA GLU A 397 -30.47 20.77 13.62
C GLU A 397 -29.43 21.91 13.65
N ASP A 398 -28.16 21.60 13.39
CA ASP A 398 -27.03 22.54 13.37
C ASP A 398 -26.71 23.09 11.96
N ILE A 399 -27.55 22.78 10.98
CA ILE A 399 -27.34 23.11 9.58
C ILE A 399 -28.40 24.11 9.08
N PHE A 400 -27.96 25.16 8.39
CA PHE A 400 -28.82 26.10 7.67
C PHE A 400 -28.64 25.97 6.17
N LYS A 401 -29.75 25.95 5.42
CA LYS A 401 -29.75 25.88 3.95
C LYS A 401 -30.60 26.98 3.32
N ASN A 402 -30.19 27.44 2.14
CA ASN A 402 -31.02 28.30 1.31
C ASN A 402 -32.20 27.51 0.74
N SER A 403 -33.36 28.14 0.60
CA SER A 403 -34.59 27.43 0.20
C SER A 403 -34.58 27.03 -1.28
N ASN A 404 -33.97 27.86 -2.13
CA ASN A 404 -33.85 27.67 -3.57
C ASN A 404 -32.45 28.08 -4.02
N TYR A 405 -32.00 27.57 -5.17
CA TYR A 405 -30.72 27.99 -5.74
C TYR A 405 -30.71 29.50 -5.98
N LEU A 406 -29.64 30.15 -5.53
CA LEU A 406 -29.48 31.59 -5.60
C LEU A 406 -28.60 31.95 -6.80
N ALA A 407 -29.17 32.63 -7.80
CA ALA A 407 -28.41 33.15 -8.92
C ALA A 407 -27.55 34.34 -8.47
N LEU A 408 -26.23 34.14 -8.48
CA LEU A 408 -25.24 35.15 -8.15
C LEU A 408 -24.36 35.45 -9.37
N GLN A 409 -23.70 36.60 -9.35
CA GLN A 409 -22.75 37.05 -10.36
C GLN A 409 -21.39 37.34 -9.74
N ASN A 410 -20.34 37.28 -10.57
CA ASN A 410 -19.03 37.76 -10.18
C ASN A 410 -19.11 39.21 -9.69
N GLY A 411 -18.60 39.46 -8.47
CA GLY A 411 -18.64 40.75 -7.79
C GLY A 411 -19.80 40.93 -6.81
N ASP A 412 -20.77 40.01 -6.77
CA ASP A 412 -21.74 39.98 -5.67
C ASP A 412 -21.04 39.68 -4.34
N VAL A 413 -21.60 40.22 -3.26
CA VAL A 413 -21.12 39.98 -1.89
C VAL A 413 -22.21 39.31 -1.08
N VAL A 414 -21.91 38.14 -0.53
CA VAL A 414 -22.77 37.39 0.38
C VAL A 414 -22.37 37.68 1.82
N THR A 415 -23.36 37.86 2.70
CA THR A 415 -23.16 37.89 4.16
C THR A 415 -24.24 37.11 4.88
N LEU A 416 -23.88 36.57 6.05
CA LEU A 416 -24.78 35.85 6.95
C LEU A 416 -24.93 36.62 8.25
N ASN A 417 -26.16 36.72 8.78
CA ASN A 417 -26.41 37.41 10.05
C ASN A 417 -27.51 36.73 10.86
N THR A 418 -27.42 36.74 12.19
CA THR A 418 -28.46 36.16 13.05
C THR A 418 -29.73 37.02 13.16
N ALA A 419 -29.70 38.27 12.69
CA ALA A 419 -30.84 39.19 12.65
C ALA A 419 -31.17 39.64 11.23
N SER A 420 -32.47 39.79 10.94
CA SER A 420 -32.99 40.19 9.62
C SER A 420 -32.65 41.62 9.21
N ASP A 421 -32.24 42.46 10.16
CA ASP A 421 -31.79 43.84 9.93
C ASP A 421 -30.25 43.97 9.86
N GLY A 422 -29.52 42.85 9.96
CA GLY A 422 -28.06 42.81 9.90
C GLY A 422 -27.35 43.23 11.20
N THR A 423 -28.08 43.47 12.29
CA THR A 423 -27.49 43.93 13.58
C THR A 423 -27.00 42.79 14.48
N GLY A 424 -27.31 41.54 14.12
CA GLY A 424 -26.92 40.35 14.86
C GLY A 424 -25.46 39.94 14.64
N THR A 425 -25.12 38.75 15.10
CA THR A 425 -23.81 38.14 14.88
C THR A 425 -23.65 37.80 13.41
N SER A 426 -22.52 38.22 12.83
CA SER A 426 -22.18 37.90 11.44
C SER A 426 -21.23 36.72 11.36
N PHE A 427 -21.31 35.99 10.26
CA PHE A 427 -20.40 34.89 9.94
C PHE A 427 -19.78 35.08 8.56
N THR A 428 -18.54 34.61 8.43
CA THR A 428 -17.75 34.69 7.21
C THR A 428 -17.04 33.36 6.96
N MET A 429 -16.48 33.19 5.76
CA MET A 429 -15.65 32.03 5.40
C MET A 429 -14.40 32.49 4.67
N PHE A 430 -13.38 31.63 4.61
CA PHE A 430 -12.10 31.96 4.01
C PHE A 430 -12.10 31.92 2.47
N ALA A 431 -12.94 31.08 1.88
CA ALA A 431 -13.00 30.92 0.43
C ALA A 431 -14.09 31.79 -0.21
N ASN A 432 -13.80 32.32 -1.39
CA ASN A 432 -14.81 32.99 -2.21
C ASN A 432 -15.79 31.97 -2.83
N ILE A 433 -17.03 32.38 -3.03
CA ILE A 433 -18.07 31.56 -3.67
C ILE A 433 -17.76 31.43 -5.16
N GLY A 434 -17.70 30.20 -5.66
CA GLY A 434 -17.40 29.91 -7.07
C GLY A 434 -15.92 29.70 -7.40
N ALA A 435 -15.02 29.88 -6.41
CA ALA A 435 -13.60 29.60 -6.53
C ALA A 435 -13.33 28.09 -6.48
N THR A 436 -12.82 27.51 -7.57
CA THR A 436 -12.50 26.07 -7.67
C THR A 436 -11.52 25.81 -8.82
N ASP A 437 -10.71 24.76 -8.70
CA ASP A 437 -9.81 24.30 -9.75
C ASP A 437 -10.52 23.42 -10.80
N SER A 438 -11.71 22.91 -10.50
CA SER A 438 -12.51 22.02 -11.38
C SER A 438 -13.89 22.62 -11.71
N PRO A 439 -13.97 23.80 -12.34
CA PRO A 439 -15.24 24.50 -12.55
C PRO A 439 -16.20 23.84 -13.54
N ASN A 440 -15.75 22.81 -14.26
CA ASN A 440 -16.53 22.12 -15.29
C ASN A 440 -17.05 20.74 -14.81
N ASP A 441 -16.76 20.35 -13.56
CA ASP A 441 -17.31 19.12 -13.00
C ASP A 441 -18.84 19.20 -12.95
N VAL A 442 -19.51 18.06 -13.11
CA VAL A 442 -20.97 18.03 -13.26
C VAL A 442 -21.69 18.63 -12.04
N LYS A 443 -21.15 18.41 -10.84
CA LYS A 443 -21.51 19.09 -9.59
C LYS A 443 -20.24 19.64 -8.97
N VAL A 444 -20.15 20.96 -8.86
CA VAL A 444 -19.05 21.62 -8.18
C VAL A 444 -19.48 21.92 -6.76
N SER A 445 -18.69 21.51 -5.78
CA SER A 445 -18.97 21.73 -4.37
C SER A 445 -17.66 22.01 -3.63
N VAL A 446 -17.65 23.06 -2.82
CA VAL A 446 -16.49 23.45 -2.01
C VAL A 446 -16.98 23.70 -0.59
N ASN A 447 -16.21 23.18 0.37
CA ASN A 447 -16.43 23.38 1.78
C ASN A 447 -15.32 24.26 2.35
N SER A 448 -15.69 25.27 3.13
CA SER A 448 -14.76 26.23 3.71
C SER A 448 -15.02 26.38 5.21
N ASP A 449 -13.98 26.66 5.99
CA ASP A 449 -14.14 26.92 7.41
C ASP A 449 -14.96 28.20 7.63
N LEU A 450 -15.96 28.08 8.50
CA LEU A 450 -16.83 29.15 8.95
C LEU A 450 -16.23 29.78 10.21
N SER A 451 -16.33 31.11 10.33
CA SER A 451 -15.96 31.82 11.55
C SER A 451 -16.89 32.99 11.81
N ALA A 452 -16.97 33.42 13.08
CA ALA A 452 -17.66 34.66 13.43
C ALA A 452 -16.86 35.86 12.87
N GLY A 453 -17.52 36.72 12.11
CA GLY A 453 -16.88 37.83 11.43
C GLY A 453 -17.81 38.49 10.41
N SER A 454 -17.52 39.74 10.07
CA SER A 454 -18.29 40.52 9.09
C SER A 454 -17.54 40.75 7.77
N ASP A 455 -16.48 39.98 7.53
CA ASP A 455 -15.73 40.07 6.28
C ASP A 455 -16.61 39.58 5.11
N ALA A 456 -16.48 40.27 3.97
CA ALA A 456 -17.26 40.01 2.78
C ALA A 456 -16.92 38.63 2.18
N ILE A 457 -17.95 37.82 1.91
CA ILE A 457 -17.82 36.58 1.15
C ILE A 457 -18.08 36.94 -0.32
N ASN A 458 -17.02 37.10 -1.12
CA ASN A 458 -17.16 37.52 -2.51
C ASN A 458 -17.58 36.35 -3.40
N VAL A 459 -18.35 36.64 -4.44
CA VAL A 459 -18.68 35.70 -5.51
C VAL A 459 -17.74 35.96 -6.69
N GLU A 460 -17.05 34.94 -7.16
CA GLU A 460 -16.10 35.04 -8.29
C GLU A 460 -16.68 34.56 -9.62
N ARG A 461 -17.83 33.89 -9.59
CA ARG A 461 -18.40 33.21 -10.76
C ARG A 461 -19.90 33.33 -10.81
N ASP A 462 -20.40 33.72 -11.97
CA ASP A 462 -21.82 33.66 -12.32
C ASP A 462 -22.30 32.22 -12.28
N GLN A 463 -23.21 31.91 -11.36
CA GLN A 463 -23.84 30.59 -11.22
C GLN A 463 -25.09 30.67 -10.34
N ALA A 464 -25.86 29.59 -10.31
CA ALA A 464 -26.96 29.34 -9.39
C ALA A 464 -26.48 28.42 -8.25
N TYR A 465 -26.33 28.97 -7.06
CA TYR A 465 -25.69 28.31 -5.92
C TYR A 465 -26.68 27.75 -4.90
N SER A 466 -26.33 26.61 -4.32
CA SER A 466 -26.89 26.11 -3.05
C SER A 466 -25.85 26.27 -1.94
N PHE A 467 -26.31 26.66 -0.76
CA PHE A 467 -25.53 26.90 0.45
C PHE A 467 -25.98 25.96 1.56
N SER A 468 -25.00 25.45 2.31
CA SER A 468 -25.21 24.68 3.53
C SER A 468 -24.21 25.17 4.57
N VAL A 469 -24.71 25.70 5.69
CA VAL A 469 -23.89 26.26 6.77
C VAL A 469 -24.05 25.34 7.99
N ASP A 470 -23.00 24.59 8.31
CA ASP A 470 -22.95 23.63 9.41
C ASP A 470 -22.16 24.23 10.58
N PHE A 471 -22.86 24.59 11.65
CA PHE A 471 -22.26 25.22 12.83
C PHE A 471 -21.50 24.22 13.71
N ALA A 472 -21.97 22.97 13.79
CA ALA A 472 -21.34 21.92 14.59
C ALA A 472 -19.94 21.56 14.08
N ASN A 473 -19.74 21.64 12.76
CA ASN A 473 -18.43 21.42 12.12
C ASN A 473 -17.72 22.72 11.74
N ALA A 474 -18.34 23.88 12.00
CA ALA A 474 -17.87 25.21 11.58
C ALA A 474 -17.52 25.26 10.09
N LYS A 475 -18.47 24.90 9.24
CA LYS A 475 -18.30 24.81 7.79
C LYS A 475 -19.37 25.59 7.02
N PHE A 476 -18.96 26.24 5.94
CA PHE A 476 -19.84 26.74 4.89
C PHE A 476 -19.52 25.96 3.61
N THR A 477 -20.49 25.17 3.14
CA THR A 477 -20.46 24.55 1.82
C THR A 477 -21.26 25.37 0.82
N TRP A 478 -20.68 25.67 -0.33
CA TRP A 478 -21.43 26.12 -1.50
C TRP A 478 -21.29 25.10 -2.63
N SER A 479 -22.33 24.98 -3.45
CA SER A 479 -22.32 24.10 -4.62
C SER A 479 -23.14 24.67 -5.77
N TYR A 480 -22.82 24.24 -6.99
CA TYR A 480 -23.62 24.49 -8.18
C TYR A 480 -23.55 23.31 -9.15
N TYR A 481 -24.47 23.30 -10.12
CA TYR A 481 -24.53 22.29 -11.17
C TYR A 481 -24.12 22.84 -12.52
N ASN A 482 -23.34 22.04 -13.25
CA ASN A 482 -23.13 22.21 -14.67
C ASN A 482 -24.10 21.31 -15.43
N ILE A 483 -24.79 21.87 -16.41
CA ILE A 483 -25.75 21.11 -17.22
C ILE A 483 -25.07 20.64 -18.50
N PHE A 484 -25.22 19.35 -18.81
CA PHE A 484 -24.78 18.75 -20.05
C PHE A 484 -25.98 18.40 -20.92
N LEU A 485 -25.82 18.51 -22.24
CA LEU A 485 -26.72 17.87 -23.20
C LEU A 485 -26.08 16.56 -23.64
N PHE A 486 -26.70 15.44 -23.28
CA PHE A 486 -26.33 14.13 -23.79
C PHE A 486 -27.06 13.86 -25.10
N HIS A 487 -26.39 13.22 -26.05
CA HIS A 487 -26.92 12.91 -27.37
C HIS A 487 -26.47 11.53 -27.84
N TRP A 488 -27.42 10.64 -28.15
CA TRP A 488 -27.07 9.24 -28.48
C TRP A 488 -28.04 8.56 -29.45
N ASP A 489 -27.55 7.48 -30.05
CA ASP A 489 -28.33 6.63 -30.96
C ASP A 489 -29.05 5.53 -30.18
N GLU A 490 -30.25 5.87 -29.69
CA GLU A 490 -31.10 4.93 -28.94
C GLU A 490 -31.52 3.72 -29.79
N VAL A 491 -31.73 3.92 -31.09
CA VAL A 491 -32.18 2.83 -31.99
C VAL A 491 -31.15 1.71 -32.06
N ASN A 492 -29.87 2.07 -32.02
CA ASN A 492 -28.76 1.12 -32.02
C ASN A 492 -28.18 0.84 -30.62
N GLN A 493 -28.88 1.27 -29.55
CA GLN A 493 -28.51 1.04 -28.14
C GLN A 493 -27.10 1.57 -27.79
N LYS A 494 -26.73 2.72 -28.34
CA LYS A 494 -25.38 3.31 -28.19
C LYS A 494 -25.29 4.34 -27.08
N TRP A 495 -25.83 4.03 -25.90
CA TRP A 495 -25.75 4.93 -24.74
C TRP A 495 -24.30 5.19 -24.28
N ASP A 496 -23.46 4.17 -24.37
CA ASP A 496 -22.05 4.26 -23.96
C ASP A 496 -21.18 5.05 -24.95
N ASP A 497 -21.65 5.22 -26.19
CA ASP A 497 -20.99 6.02 -27.24
C ASP A 497 -21.56 7.45 -27.34
N ARG A 498 -22.31 7.92 -26.34
CA ARG A 498 -23.00 9.22 -26.40
C ARG A 498 -22.04 10.41 -26.50
N ASP A 499 -22.48 11.45 -27.20
CA ASP A 499 -21.83 12.76 -27.14
C ASP A 499 -22.33 13.53 -25.91
N GLU A 500 -21.42 14.22 -25.21
CA GLU A 500 -21.73 15.04 -24.05
C GLU A 500 -21.30 16.49 -24.29
N PHE A 501 -22.26 17.42 -24.28
CA PHE A 501 -22.00 18.85 -24.52
C PHE A 501 -22.26 19.65 -23.25
N LEU A 502 -21.20 20.23 -22.66
CA LEU A 502 -21.33 21.17 -21.53
C LEU A 502 -22.03 22.46 -21.97
N LEU A 503 -23.02 22.92 -21.20
CA LEU A 503 -23.65 24.22 -21.38
C LEU A 503 -22.94 25.30 -20.56
N THR A 504 -22.85 26.51 -21.14
CA THR A 504 -22.35 27.72 -20.47
C THR A 504 -23.49 28.43 -19.75
N TYR A 505 -23.29 28.74 -18.46
CA TYR A 505 -24.22 29.54 -17.66
C TYR A 505 -24.32 30.98 -18.18
N VAL A 506 -25.53 31.51 -18.20
CA VAL A 506 -25.88 32.88 -18.53
C VAL A 506 -26.80 33.38 -17.43
N HIS A 507 -26.35 34.37 -16.67
CA HIS A 507 -27.12 34.87 -15.55
C HIS A 507 -28.45 35.53 -15.99
N PRO A 508 -29.57 35.33 -15.26
CA PRO A 508 -29.81 34.35 -14.21
C PRO A 508 -30.43 33.05 -14.75
N TYR A 509 -30.04 31.90 -14.18
CA TYR A 509 -30.62 30.56 -14.40
C TYR A 509 -30.73 30.08 -15.86
N LYS A 510 -30.02 30.70 -16.79
CA LYS A 510 -30.00 30.30 -18.20
C LYS A 510 -28.73 29.55 -18.52
N PHE A 511 -28.82 28.61 -19.45
CA PHE A 511 -27.67 27.87 -19.92
C PHE A 511 -27.75 27.76 -21.44
N THR A 512 -26.61 27.87 -22.11
CA THR A 512 -26.54 27.85 -23.57
C THR A 512 -25.39 27.01 -24.09
N THR A 513 -25.54 26.40 -25.26
CA THR A 513 -24.44 25.74 -25.97
C THR A 513 -24.71 25.73 -27.47
N THR A 514 -23.68 25.41 -28.25
CA THR A 514 -23.82 25.08 -29.67
C THR A 514 -23.34 23.65 -29.86
N ALA A 515 -24.21 22.78 -30.37
CA ALA A 515 -23.89 21.37 -30.56
C ALA A 515 -24.23 20.91 -31.98
N SER A 516 -23.41 20.02 -32.52
CA SER A 516 -23.72 19.31 -33.77
C SER A 516 -24.57 18.10 -33.44
N LEU A 517 -25.82 18.09 -33.90
CA LEU A 517 -26.81 17.08 -33.56
C LEU A 517 -27.22 16.27 -34.79
N LYS A 518 -27.49 14.99 -34.58
CA LYS A 518 -27.96 14.03 -35.57
C LYS A 518 -29.48 13.87 -35.55
N ALA A 519 -30.06 13.71 -36.73
CA ALA A 519 -31.48 13.46 -36.87
C ALA A 519 -31.86 12.09 -36.28
N GLY A 520 -32.97 12.05 -35.53
CA GLY A 520 -33.54 10.80 -35.00
C GLY A 520 -32.86 10.23 -33.75
N PHE A 521 -31.81 10.88 -33.26
CA PHE A 521 -31.13 10.51 -32.02
C PHE A 521 -31.90 11.06 -30.80
N ASP A 522 -31.72 10.40 -29.66
CA ASP A 522 -32.26 10.87 -28.39
C ASP A 522 -31.32 11.88 -27.74
N MET A 523 -31.90 12.76 -26.94
CA MET A 523 -31.14 13.66 -26.09
C MET A 523 -31.76 13.82 -24.71
N LYS A 524 -30.94 14.29 -23.77
CA LYS A 524 -31.36 14.63 -22.41
C LYS A 524 -30.48 15.71 -21.82
N PHE A 525 -31.06 16.64 -21.06
CA PHE A 525 -30.27 17.56 -20.25
C PHE A 525 -30.02 16.92 -18.89
N PHE A 526 -28.76 16.77 -18.54
CA PHE A 526 -28.32 15.95 -17.41
C PHE A 526 -27.28 16.66 -16.56
N SER A 527 -27.41 16.50 -15.24
CA SER A 527 -26.43 16.89 -14.24
C SER A 527 -26.62 16.00 -13.00
N PRO A 528 -25.54 15.39 -12.48
CA PRO A 528 -25.54 13.96 -12.15
C PRO A 528 -26.70 13.56 -11.24
N TRP A 529 -27.51 12.56 -11.65
CA TRP A 529 -28.68 11.91 -10.99
C TRP A 529 -29.71 12.82 -10.27
N ASP A 530 -29.30 13.85 -9.54
CA ASP A 530 -30.08 14.89 -8.89
C ASP A 530 -30.87 15.76 -9.90
N ASN A 531 -30.34 15.95 -11.12
CA ASN A 531 -30.95 16.78 -12.16
C ASN A 531 -31.02 16.08 -13.52
N ASP A 532 -32.17 15.50 -13.80
CA ASP A 532 -32.45 14.72 -15.00
C ASP A 532 -33.68 15.27 -15.73
N PHE A 533 -33.49 16.18 -16.69
CA PHE A 533 -34.59 16.90 -17.32
C PHE A 533 -35.07 16.21 -18.60
N GLY A 534 -36.33 15.76 -18.60
CA GLY A 534 -37.01 15.25 -19.79
C GLY A 534 -38.05 16.23 -20.35
N ALA A 535 -38.23 16.20 -21.67
CA ALA A 535 -39.16 17.06 -22.38
C ALA A 535 -40.62 16.67 -22.12
N ASN A 536 -41.47 17.67 -21.87
CA ASN A 536 -42.93 17.47 -21.81
C ASN A 536 -43.56 17.31 -23.21
N ASN A 537 -42.88 17.81 -24.25
CA ASN A 537 -43.15 17.49 -25.65
C ASN A 537 -41.83 17.16 -26.36
N PRO A 538 -41.48 15.87 -26.53
CA PRO A 538 -40.15 15.47 -27.01
C PRO A 538 -39.88 15.80 -28.47
N SER A 539 -40.91 16.12 -29.26
CA SER A 539 -40.79 16.41 -30.69
C SER A 539 -40.64 17.90 -31.03
N ALA A 540 -40.88 18.79 -30.06
CA ALA A 540 -40.85 20.23 -30.29
C ALA A 540 -39.42 20.79 -30.18
N LEU A 541 -39.09 21.79 -31.01
CA LEU A 541 -37.82 22.53 -30.89
C LEU A 541 -37.85 23.56 -29.75
N THR A 542 -39.03 23.87 -29.20
CA THR A 542 -39.22 24.76 -28.06
C THR A 542 -40.30 24.21 -27.15
N GLY A 543 -40.10 24.26 -25.83
CA GLY A 543 -41.09 23.76 -24.89
C GLY A 543 -40.64 23.85 -23.44
N THR A 544 -41.28 23.03 -22.60
CA THR A 544 -40.94 22.87 -21.19
C THR A 544 -40.41 21.46 -20.92
N MET A 545 -39.62 21.34 -19.86
CA MET A 545 -39.07 20.09 -19.36
C MET A 545 -39.20 20.01 -17.84
N THR A 546 -39.19 18.79 -17.33
CA THR A 546 -39.43 18.49 -15.91
C THR A 546 -38.25 17.65 -15.39
N ASN A 547 -37.71 18.02 -14.24
CA ASN A 547 -36.67 17.24 -13.59
C ASN A 547 -37.27 15.92 -13.06
N HIS A 548 -36.55 14.80 -13.22
CA HIS A 548 -37.01 13.44 -12.88
C HIS A 548 -38.33 13.04 -13.58
N GLY A 549 -38.61 13.63 -14.73
CA GLY A 549 -39.85 13.42 -15.46
C GLY A 549 -39.73 13.72 -16.94
N GLY A 550 -40.85 13.63 -17.66
CA GLY A 550 -40.88 13.83 -19.11
C GLY A 550 -40.28 12.67 -19.92
N SER A 551 -40.01 12.91 -21.19
CA SER A 551 -39.41 11.93 -22.11
C SER A 551 -38.09 12.43 -22.68
N ASN A 552 -37.24 11.53 -23.17
CA ASN A 552 -36.07 11.90 -23.95
C ASN A 552 -36.47 12.78 -25.14
N PHE A 553 -35.65 13.77 -25.43
CA PHE A 553 -35.87 14.67 -26.56
C PHE A 553 -35.60 13.92 -27.87
N ARG A 554 -36.51 14.02 -28.84
CA ARG A 554 -36.37 13.51 -30.20
C ARG A 554 -36.96 14.52 -31.19
N ASN A 555 -36.43 15.74 -31.14
CA ASN A 555 -36.91 16.92 -31.85
C ASN A 555 -36.03 17.31 -33.06
N ILE A 556 -34.87 16.67 -33.25
CA ILE A 556 -33.97 16.92 -34.38
C ILE A 556 -34.34 16.03 -35.56
N THR A 557 -34.73 16.66 -36.67
CA THR A 557 -35.17 15.97 -37.90
C THR A 557 -34.19 16.09 -39.06
N THR A 558 -33.17 16.96 -38.93
CA THR A 558 -32.09 17.09 -39.90
C THR A 558 -30.79 17.37 -39.18
N ASP A 559 -29.74 16.63 -39.55
CA ASP A 559 -28.38 16.88 -39.07
C ASP A 559 -28.00 18.36 -39.19
N GLY A 560 -27.27 18.87 -38.20
CA GLY A 560 -26.75 20.24 -38.24
C GLY A 560 -26.24 20.73 -36.90
N SER A 561 -25.70 21.95 -36.92
CA SER A 561 -25.37 22.68 -35.70
C SER A 561 -26.63 23.37 -35.17
N TYR A 562 -26.85 23.33 -33.86
CA TYR A 562 -27.98 23.96 -33.19
C TYR A 562 -27.48 24.82 -32.03
N ASN A 563 -27.97 26.05 -31.97
CA ASN A 563 -27.91 26.89 -30.78
C ASN A 563 -29.00 26.43 -29.80
N ILE A 564 -28.57 25.98 -28.64
CA ILE A 564 -29.43 25.44 -27.60
C ILE A 564 -29.44 26.42 -26.43
N SER A 565 -30.63 26.70 -25.90
CA SER A 565 -30.79 27.52 -24.70
C SER A 565 -31.84 26.91 -23.79
N ILE A 566 -31.56 26.89 -22.49
CA ILE A 566 -32.50 26.47 -21.45
C ILE A 566 -32.58 27.54 -20.36
N GLU A 567 -33.71 27.61 -19.67
CA GLU A 567 -33.93 28.47 -18.49
C GLU A 567 -34.58 27.63 -17.41
N ILE A 568 -33.85 27.40 -16.32
CA ILE A 568 -34.22 26.50 -15.23
C ILE A 568 -34.89 27.31 -14.11
N THR A 569 -35.92 26.75 -13.47
CA THR A 569 -36.51 27.37 -12.28
C THR A 569 -35.54 27.33 -11.10
N ASN A 570 -35.60 28.29 -10.19
CA ASN A 570 -34.64 28.39 -9.08
C ASN A 570 -34.70 27.19 -8.10
N ASP A 571 -35.80 26.43 -8.09
CA ASP A 571 -35.94 25.17 -7.36
C ASP A 571 -35.43 23.94 -8.14
N TYR A 572 -34.95 24.13 -9.38
CA TYR A 572 -34.53 23.08 -10.30
C TYR A 572 -35.61 22.02 -10.62
N ALA A 573 -36.89 22.29 -10.34
CA ALA A 573 -37.97 21.34 -10.58
C ALA A 573 -38.40 21.29 -12.06
N SER A 574 -38.24 22.40 -12.79
CA SER A 574 -38.68 22.52 -14.18
C SER A 574 -37.82 23.49 -14.98
N ALA A 575 -37.97 23.49 -16.29
CA ALA A 575 -37.26 24.43 -17.15
C ALA A 575 -37.97 24.64 -18.49
N THR A 576 -37.56 25.68 -19.21
CA THR A 576 -37.88 25.86 -20.63
C THR A 576 -36.67 25.55 -21.49
N TYR A 577 -36.89 25.15 -22.74
CA TYR A 577 -35.83 24.85 -23.69
C TYR A 577 -36.14 25.40 -25.08
N LYS A 578 -35.08 25.64 -25.86
CA LYS A 578 -35.13 26.03 -27.27
C LYS A 578 -33.92 25.50 -28.03
N PHE A 579 -34.19 24.93 -29.21
CA PHE A 579 -33.22 24.50 -30.21
C PHE A 579 -33.42 25.37 -31.46
N ALA A 580 -32.40 26.13 -31.84
CA ALA A 580 -32.41 26.97 -33.04
C ALA A 580 -31.28 26.53 -33.98
N LYS A 581 -31.65 26.06 -35.16
CA LYS A 581 -30.70 25.64 -36.20
C LYS A 581 -29.94 26.82 -36.79
#